data_AF-A0A7S4CQQ3-F1
#
_entry.id   AF-A0A7S4CQQ3-F1
#
_cell.length_a   1.000
_cell.length_b   1.000
_cell.length_c   1.000
_cell.angle_alpha   90.00
_cell.angle_beta   90.00
_cell.angle_gamma   90.00
#
_symmetry.space_group_name_H-M   'P 1'
#
loop_
_entity.id
_entity.type
_entity.pdbx_description
1 polymer ?
#
loop_
_entity_poly.entity_id
_entity_poly.type
_entity_poly.pdbx_seq_one_letter_code
_entity_poly.pdbx_strand_id
1 'polypeptide(L)'
;QGMGFLVGALLINLSEEEAFWGLHRLMEDKEMEGMYWSGLPLLQEKIFQLKGLMERHVPEVLRQFDAVGVDMAMFAPQWFMTLFVYLFPTSLVLRIWDIFL
;
A
#
# COMPACT_ATOMS: atom_id res chain seq x y z
N GLN A 1 -0.78 -11.63 1.29
CA GLN A 1 -1.27 -11.42 2.68
C GLN A 1 -1.30 -9.91 2.89
N GLY A 2 -2.44 -9.30 3.22
CA GLY A 2 -2.60 -7.82 3.28
C GLY A 2 -4.05 -7.35 3.11
N MET A 3 -4.81 -8.04 2.26
CA MET A 3 -6.23 -7.74 1.99
C MET A 3 -7.11 -7.68 3.25
N GLY A 4 -6.85 -8.51 4.27
CA GLY A 4 -7.63 -8.50 5.51
C GLY A 4 -7.63 -7.14 6.23
N PHE A 5 -6.55 -6.35 6.10
CA PHE A 5 -6.52 -5.00 6.66
C PHE A 5 -7.43 -4.03 5.89
N LEU A 6 -7.47 -4.15 4.56
CA LEU A 6 -8.39 -3.36 3.72
C LEU A 6 -9.85 -3.67 4.08
N VAL A 7 -10.19 -4.95 4.22
CA VAL A 7 -11.53 -5.38 4.63
C VAL A 7 -11.86 -4.85 6.03
N GLY A 8 -10.92 -4.95 6.97
CA GLY A 8 -11.09 -4.38 8.31
C GLY A 8 -11.37 -2.87 8.29
N ALA A 9 -10.66 -2.10 7.46
CA ALA A 9 -10.90 -0.66 7.32
C ALA A 9 -12.28 -0.33 6.73
N LEU A 10 -12.72 -1.10 5.73
CA LEU A 10 -14.03 -0.95 5.14
C LEU A 10 -15.13 -1.25 6.16
N LEU A 11 -15.01 -2.35 6.91
CA LEU A 11 -15.98 -2.76 7.94
C LEU A 11 -16.10 -1.80 9.13
N ILE A 12 -15.12 -0.93 9.37
CA ILE A 12 -15.22 0.11 10.39
C ILE A 12 -16.25 1.18 9.99
N ASN A 13 -16.42 1.43 8.69
CA ASN A 13 -17.22 2.54 8.18
C ASN A 13 -18.47 2.11 7.40
N LEU A 14 -18.54 0.84 6.97
CA LEU A 14 -19.55 0.30 6.09
C LEU A 14 -20.18 -0.96 6.69
N SER A 15 -21.38 -1.33 6.22
CA SER A 15 -21.96 -2.65 6.48
C SER A 15 -21.14 -3.76 5.79
N GLU A 16 -21.37 -5.02 6.19
CA GLU A 16 -20.65 -6.17 5.61
C GLU A 16 -20.82 -6.28 4.08
N GLU A 17 -22.04 -6.07 3.57
CA GLU A 17 -22.33 -6.10 2.15
C GLU A 17 -21.62 -4.97 1.39
N GLU A 18 -21.68 -3.75 1.92
CA GLU A 18 -20.99 -2.58 1.35
C GLU A 18 -19.46 -2.76 1.38
N ALA A 19 -18.91 -3.33 2.44
CA ALA A 19 -17.49 -3.63 2.54
C ALA A 19 -17.05 -4.68 1.52
N PHE A 20 -17.88 -5.71 1.28
CA PHE A 20 -17.62 -6.70 0.23
C PHE A 20 -17.59 -6.05 -1.15
N TRP A 21 -18.60 -5.26 -1.51
CA TRP A 21 -18.66 -4.60 -2.81
C TRP A 21 -17.58 -3.53 -2.98
N GLY A 22 -17.24 -2.80 -1.91
CA GLY A 22 -16.13 -1.86 -1.90
C GLY A 22 -14.79 -2.54 -2.16
N LEU A 23 -14.53 -3.68 -1.51
CA LEU A 23 -13.33 -4.48 -1.78
C LEU A 23 -13.33 -5.02 -3.22
N HIS A 24 -14.47 -5.56 -3.67
CA HIS A 24 -14.60 -6.07 -5.03
C HIS A 24 -14.25 -4.99 -6.06
N ARG A 25 -14.84 -3.81 -5.92
CA ARG A 25 -14.57 -2.65 -6.78
C ARG A 25 -13.11 -2.23 -6.76
N LEU A 26 -12.48 -2.21 -5.58
CA LEU A 26 -11.05 -1.92 -5.44
C LEU A 26 -10.18 -2.94 -6.17
N MET A 27 -10.57 -4.23 -6.16
CA MET A 27 -9.83 -5.31 -6.82
C MET A 27 -10.14 -5.45 -8.31
N GLU A 28 -11.11 -4.71 -8.86
CA GLU A 28 -11.31 -4.63 -10.31
C GLU A 28 -10.23 -3.78 -11.00
N ASP A 29 -9.62 -2.85 -10.26
CA ASP A 29 -8.49 -2.06 -10.74
C ASP A 29 -7.26 -2.96 -10.92
N LYS A 30 -6.66 -2.94 -12.12
CA LYS A 30 -5.52 -3.81 -12.46
C LYS A 30 -4.24 -3.47 -11.72
N GLU A 31 -4.04 -2.22 -11.33
CA GLU A 31 -2.93 -1.85 -10.46
C GLU A 31 -3.13 -2.39 -9.04
N MET A 32 -4.36 -2.34 -8.52
CA MET A 32 -4.67 -2.92 -7.21
C MET A 32 -4.58 -4.43 -7.20
N GLU A 33 -5.27 -5.11 -8.12
CA GLU A 33 -5.24 -6.57 -8.25
C GLU A 33 -3.80 -7.08 -8.44
N GLY A 34 -3.03 -6.40 -9.27
CA GLY A 34 -1.65 -6.78 -9.60
C GLY A 34 -0.71 -6.77 -8.41
N MET A 35 -0.96 -5.93 -7.39
CA MET A 35 -0.17 -5.94 -6.15
C MET A 35 -0.32 -7.27 -5.36
N TYR A 36 -1.36 -8.06 -5.63
CA TYR A 36 -1.62 -9.33 -4.95
C TYR A 36 -1.40 -10.57 -5.81
N TRP A 37 -0.92 -10.43 -7.05
CA TRP A 37 -0.59 -11.57 -7.89
C TRP A 37 0.50 -12.46 -7.27
N SER A 38 0.47 -13.75 -7.60
CA SER A 38 1.48 -14.70 -7.13
C SER A 38 2.88 -14.25 -7.55
N GLY A 39 3.83 -14.30 -6.63
CA GLY A 39 5.18 -13.76 -6.83
C GLY A 39 5.30 -12.24 -6.68
N LEU A 40 4.19 -11.53 -6.49
CA LEU A 40 4.12 -10.09 -6.21
C LEU A 40 4.88 -9.21 -7.24
N PRO A 41 4.77 -9.48 -8.57
CA PRO A 41 5.59 -8.82 -9.58
C PRO A 41 5.36 -7.30 -9.62
N LEU A 42 4.09 -6.86 -9.60
CA LEU A 42 3.77 -5.43 -9.63
C LEU A 42 4.19 -4.74 -8.33
N LEU A 43 4.09 -5.42 -7.19
CA LEU A 43 4.55 -4.87 -5.92
C LEU A 43 6.07 -4.64 -5.94
N GLN A 44 6.85 -5.60 -6.45
CA GLN A 44 8.29 -5.45 -6.62
C GLN A 44 8.62 -4.27 -7.54
N GLU A 45 7.87 -4.10 -8.62
CA GLU A 45 8.01 -2.94 -9.51
C GLU A 45 7.73 -1.62 -8.78
N LYS A 46 6.65 -1.52 -8.01
CA LYS A 46 6.31 -0.30 -7.25
C LYS A 46 7.37 0.00 -6.18
N ILE A 47 7.96 -1.02 -5.55
CA ILE A 47 9.07 -0.85 -4.59
C ILE A 47 10.33 -0.32 -5.30
N PHE A 48 10.64 -0.85 -6.49
CA PHE A 48 11.74 -0.34 -7.31
C PHE A 48 11.52 1.12 -7.71
N GLN A 49 10.31 1.47 -8.14
CA GLN A 49 9.93 2.85 -8.47
C GLN A 49 10.04 3.77 -7.24
N LEU A 50 9.61 3.32 -6.07
CA LEU A 50 9.75 4.07 -4.81
C LEU A 50 11.21 4.37 -4.50
N LYS A 51 12.11 3.40 -4.66
CA LYS A 51 13.56 3.62 -4.48
C LYS A 51 14.07 4.70 -5.44
N GLY A 52 13.72 4.63 -6.72
CA GLY A 52 14.10 5.65 -7.71
C GLY A 52 13.54 7.04 -7.39
N LEU A 53 12.32 7.13 -6.85
CA LEU A 53 11.74 8.39 -6.37
C LEU A 53 12.52 8.93 -5.16
N MET A 54 12.93 8.08 -4.23
CA MET A 54 13.76 8.50 -3.10
C MET A 54 15.14 8.98 -3.54
N GLU A 55 15.78 8.33 -4.52
CA GLU A 55 17.05 8.79 -5.11
C GLU A 55 16.91 10.20 -5.69
N ARG A 56 15.76 10.50 -6.33
CA ARG A 56 15.50 11.79 -6.96
C ARG A 56 15.15 12.89 -5.96
N HIS A 57 14.34 12.58 -4.95
CA HIS A 57 13.71 13.59 -4.10
C HIS A 57 14.33 13.70 -2.71
N VAL A 58 14.82 12.59 -2.14
CA VAL A 58 15.37 12.52 -0.77
C VAL A 58 16.64 11.63 -0.72
N PRO A 59 17.66 11.89 -1.56
CA PRO A 59 18.84 11.02 -1.66
C PRO A 59 19.62 10.91 -0.36
N GLU A 60 19.55 11.90 0.53
CA GLU A 60 20.22 11.87 1.83
C GLU A 60 19.62 10.81 2.75
N VAL A 61 18.29 10.68 2.76
CA VAL A 61 17.57 9.68 3.54
C VAL A 61 17.88 8.28 3.01
N LEU A 62 17.87 8.12 1.69
CA LEU A 62 18.20 6.82 1.09
C LEU A 62 19.63 6.38 1.41
N ARG A 63 20.61 7.30 1.35
CA ARG A 63 21.99 6.99 1.77
C ARG A 63 22.07 6.58 3.23
N GLN A 64 21.29 7.20 4.11
CA GLN A 64 21.24 6.79 5.51
C GLN A 64 20.66 5.40 5.66
N PHE A 65 19.60 5.07 4.93
CA PHE A 65 19.01 3.74 4.94
C PHE A 65 20.02 2.70 4.48
N ASP A 66 20.72 2.95 3.36
CA ASP A 66 21.77 2.07 2.86
C ASP A 66 22.90 1.91 3.90
N ALA A 67 23.32 2.99 4.57
CA ALA A 67 24.37 2.95 5.60
C ALA A 67 24.00 2.12 6.83
N VAL A 68 22.71 2.01 7.16
CA VAL A 68 22.21 1.16 8.25
C VAL A 68 21.65 -0.19 7.77
N GLY A 69 21.76 -0.50 6.49
CA GLY A 69 21.31 -1.77 5.90
C GLY A 69 19.79 -1.92 5.80
N VAL A 70 19.04 -0.81 5.70
CA VAL A 70 17.58 -0.80 5.55
C VAL A 70 17.22 -0.77 4.06
N ASP A 71 16.61 -1.86 3.58
CA ASP A 71 16.06 -1.94 2.22
C ASP A 71 14.58 -1.58 2.18
N MET A 72 14.13 -0.94 1.10
CA MET A 72 12.72 -0.59 0.89
C MET A 72 11.78 -1.80 1.01
N ALA A 73 12.23 -2.97 0.54
CA ALA A 73 11.48 -4.22 0.59
C ALA A 73 11.18 -4.68 2.02
N MET A 74 11.84 -4.12 3.05
CA MET A 74 11.58 -4.46 4.45
C MET A 74 10.27 -3.86 4.99
N PHE A 75 9.78 -2.75 4.42
CA PHE A 75 8.60 -2.04 4.96
C PHE A 75 7.60 -1.59 3.89
N ALA A 76 8.06 -1.27 2.68
CA ALA A 76 7.21 -0.77 1.60
C ALA A 76 6.12 -1.76 1.16
N PRO A 77 6.33 -3.11 1.15
CA PRO A 77 5.26 -4.06 0.83
C PRO A 77 3.97 -3.80 1.62
N GLN A 78 4.11 -3.49 2.90
CA GLN A 78 2.97 -3.26 3.78
C GLN A 78 2.25 -1.96 3.45
N TRP A 79 2.98 -0.91 3.03
CA TRP A 79 2.40 0.38 2.67
C TRP A 79 1.44 0.22 1.49
N PHE A 80 1.93 -0.43 0.43
CA PHE A 80 1.18 -0.68 -0.80
C PHE A 80 0.04 -1.70 -0.59
N MET A 81 0.32 -2.87 -0.01
CA MET A 81 -0.69 -3.93 0.15
C MET A 81 -1.73 -3.67 1.26
N THR A 82 -1.58 -2.62 2.06
CA THR A 82 -2.61 -2.24 3.04
C THR A 82 -3.19 -0.87 2.77
N LEU A 83 -2.80 -0.21 1.67
CA LEU A 83 -3.14 1.18 1.39
C LEU A 83 -3.02 2.05 2.64
N PHE A 84 -1.90 1.88 3.34
CA PHE A 84 -1.53 2.62 4.55
C PHE A 84 -2.43 2.40 5.79
N VAL A 85 -3.50 1.61 5.70
CA VAL A 85 -4.44 1.29 6.79
C VAL A 85 -3.73 0.80 8.04
N TYR A 86 -2.69 -0.02 7.88
CA TYR A 86 -1.99 -0.61 9.01
C TYR A 86 -1.24 0.42 9.86
N LEU A 87 -0.77 1.51 9.25
CA LEU A 87 0.23 2.40 9.85
C LEU A 87 -0.35 3.70 10.39
N PHE A 88 -1.44 4.18 9.80
CA PHE A 88 -1.95 5.51 10.09
C PHE A 88 -3.33 5.48 10.74
N PRO A 89 -3.67 6.51 11.54
CA PRO A 89 -5.03 6.67 12.06
C PRO A 89 -6.06 6.67 10.93
N THR A 90 -7.24 6.10 11.19
CA THR A 90 -8.33 5.97 10.21
C THR A 90 -8.66 7.27 9.49
N SER A 91 -8.62 8.41 10.18
CA SER A 91 -8.89 9.72 9.58
C SER A 91 -7.90 10.13 8.49
N LEU A 92 -6.62 9.76 8.61
CA LEU A 92 -5.63 10.01 7.57
C LEU A 92 -5.77 9.01 6.42
N VAL A 93 -6.03 7.75 6.75
CA VAL A 93 -6.26 6.67 5.76
C VAL A 93 -7.43 7.03 4.84
N LEU A 94 -8.55 7.50 5.40
CA LEU A 94 -9.70 7.94 4.61
C LEU A 94 -9.33 9.06 3.62
N ARG A 95 -8.52 10.03 4.04
CA ARG A 95 -8.03 11.09 3.13
C ARG A 95 -7.12 10.58 2.03
N ILE A 96 -6.29 9.57 2.32
CA ILE A 96 -5.47 8.92 1.30
C ILE A 96 -6.38 8.22 0.30
N TRP A 97 -7.42 7.54 0.79
CA TRP A 97 -8.38 6.82 -0.04
C TRP A 97 -9.23 7.76 -0.90
N ASP A 98 -9.63 8.93 -0.40
CA ASP A 98 -10.35 9.95 -1.17
C ASP A 98 -9.55 10.47 -2.39
N ILE A 99 -8.21 10.38 -2.36
CA ILE A 99 -7.34 10.76 -3.49
C ILE A 99 -7.09 9.57 -4.42
N PHE A 100 -7.09 8.37 -3.85
CA PHE A 100 -6.77 7.14 -4.56
C PHE A 100 -7.96 6.58 -5.35
N LEU A 101 -9.18 6.69 -4.80
CA LEU A 101 -10.46 6.21 -5.37
C LEU A 101 -11.12 7.29 -6.24
#